data_AF-A0A2R6ATD5-F1
#
_entry.id   AF-A0A2R6ATD5-F1
#
_cell.length_a   1.000
_cell.length_b   1.000
_cell.length_c   1.000
_cell.angle_alpha   90.00
_cell.angle_beta   90.00
_cell.angle_gamma   90.00
#
_symmetry.space_group_name_H-M   'P 1'
#
loop_
_entity.id
_entity.type
_entity.pdbx_description
1 polymer ?
#
loop_
_entity_poly.entity_id
_entity_poly.type
_entity_poly.pdbx_seq_one_letter_code
_entity_poly.pdbx_strand_id
1 'polypeptide(L)'
;MLFTHYSKTLLTNRALWGWGVLFMVFWLIIGGFVESTGLPKGNHMVALSYTASWYGLINLFSLSSLAISIAFSLIYSTHSLAYSFRYTRLKPSSYLVNLVASSLIMGVILSVLMLVSTYAIFSYKLGAGVAPANPALTLPIAALSGVFMYAFATLLVLILINSLGLKNQSFVSFIPLLLGYVFGFLQLFLSLPSLVIYASPLSAIQDLLYYAYSGQPVPSVLSNPSSQTLRTPYLTVSLVAWTLVLLVADSILLRKIKPRSIEEARQI
;
A
#
# COMPACT_ATOMS: atom_id res chain seq x y z
N MET A 1 1.52 16.17 -20.55
CA MET A 1 2.36 16.25 -19.33
C MET A 1 2.66 14.84 -18.86
N LEU A 2 3.82 14.58 -18.27
CA LEU A 2 4.25 13.21 -17.90
C LEU A 2 3.30 12.58 -16.86
N PHE A 3 2.90 13.37 -15.86
CA PHE A 3 1.89 13.02 -14.87
C PHE A 3 0.57 12.49 -15.44
N THR A 4 -0.02 13.16 -16.44
CA THR A 4 -1.33 12.74 -16.98
C THR A 4 -1.25 11.36 -17.66
N HIS A 5 -0.11 11.05 -18.28
CA HIS A 5 0.12 9.75 -18.87
C HIS A 5 0.27 8.67 -17.80
N TYR A 6 1.09 8.90 -16.76
CA TYR A 6 1.28 7.94 -15.68
C TYR A 6 -0.01 7.66 -14.89
N SER A 7 -0.74 8.71 -14.53
CA SER A 7 -2.02 8.56 -13.84
C SER A 7 -3.01 7.78 -14.71
N LYS A 8 -3.09 8.05 -16.02
CA LYS A 8 -3.94 7.28 -16.95
C LYS A 8 -3.52 5.81 -17.02
N THR A 9 -2.23 5.51 -17.12
CA THR A 9 -1.73 4.13 -17.17
C THR A 9 -2.12 3.35 -15.90
N LEU A 10 -1.94 3.94 -14.71
CA LEU A 10 -2.37 3.32 -13.46
C LEU A 10 -3.89 3.12 -13.40
N LEU A 11 -4.66 4.16 -13.77
CA LEU A 11 -6.13 4.11 -13.76
C LEU A 11 -6.74 3.15 -14.78
N THR A 12 -6.02 2.80 -15.84
CA THR A 12 -6.48 1.85 -16.87
C THR A 12 -5.87 0.46 -16.70
N ASN A 13 -5.03 0.25 -15.68
CA ASN A 13 -4.37 -1.02 -15.46
C ASN A 13 -5.39 -2.08 -14.97
N ARG A 14 -5.77 -2.98 -15.88
CA ARG A 14 -6.73 -4.06 -15.60
C ARG A 14 -6.28 -4.98 -14.47
N ALA A 15 -4.98 -5.26 -14.35
CA ALA A 15 -4.45 -6.10 -13.28
C ALA A 15 -4.59 -5.42 -11.92
N LEU A 16 -4.42 -4.09 -11.84
CA LEU A 16 -4.63 -3.32 -10.62
C LEU A 16 -6.10 -3.33 -10.19
N TRP A 17 -7.04 -3.18 -11.12
CA TRP A 17 -8.46 -3.28 -10.79
C TRP A 17 -8.89 -4.71 -10.43
N GLY A 18 -8.37 -5.72 -11.11
CA GLY A 18 -8.62 -7.11 -10.80
C GLY A 18 -8.10 -7.50 -9.41
N TRP A 19 -6.80 -7.36 -9.19
CA TRP A 19 -6.14 -7.81 -7.96
C TRP A 19 -6.23 -6.79 -6.82
N GLY A 20 -6.07 -5.50 -7.11
CA GLY A 20 -6.08 -4.45 -6.10
C GLY A 20 -7.48 -4.02 -5.67
N VAL A 21 -8.54 -4.30 -6.44
CA VAL A 21 -9.91 -3.91 -6.09
C VAL A 21 -10.85 -5.11 -6.01
N LEU A 22 -11.10 -5.82 -7.13
CA LEU A 22 -12.11 -6.88 -7.15
C LEU A 22 -11.78 -8.03 -6.20
N PHE A 23 -10.52 -8.49 -6.22
CA PHE A 23 -10.05 -9.54 -5.32
C PHE A 23 -10.07 -9.09 -3.84
N MET A 24 -9.78 -7.82 -3.58
CA MET A 24 -9.85 -7.24 -2.23
C MET A 24 -11.28 -7.16 -1.71
N VAL A 25 -12.24 -6.81 -2.57
CA VAL A 25 -13.67 -6.85 -2.25
C VAL A 25 -14.13 -8.27 -1.96
N PHE A 26 -13.65 -9.27 -2.72
CA PHE A 26 -13.91 -10.67 -2.41
C PHE A 26 -13.46 -11.04 -0.99
N TRP A 27 -12.26 -10.62 -0.58
CA TRP A 27 -11.79 -10.85 0.80
C TRP A 27 -12.61 -10.10 1.85
N LEU A 28 -13.08 -8.88 1.56
CA LEU A 28 -14.02 -8.18 2.46
C LEU A 28 -15.34 -8.94 2.62
N ILE A 29 -15.84 -9.59 1.57
CA ILE A 29 -17.03 -10.43 1.66
C ILE A 29 -16.77 -11.63 2.58
N ILE A 30 -15.61 -12.29 2.45
CA ILE A 30 -15.24 -13.38 3.36
C ILE A 30 -15.10 -12.89 4.80
N GLY A 31 -14.34 -11.82 5.03
CA GLY A 31 -14.16 -11.24 6.37
C GLY A 31 -15.47 -10.75 7.00
N GLY A 32 -16.36 -10.22 6.17
CA GLY A 32 -17.69 -9.77 6.55
C GLY A 32 -18.64 -10.92 6.84
N PHE A 33 -18.77 -11.92 5.98
CA PHE A 33 -19.84 -12.94 6.10
C PHE A 33 -19.42 -14.22 6.80
N VAL A 34 -18.15 -14.62 6.70
CA VAL A 34 -17.62 -15.87 7.25
C VAL A 34 -16.97 -15.61 8.61
N GLU A 35 -16.03 -14.67 8.66
CA GLU A 35 -15.20 -14.46 9.87
C GLU A 35 -15.90 -13.62 10.96
N SER A 36 -16.95 -12.87 10.62
CA SER A 36 -17.71 -12.07 11.60
C SER A 36 -18.68 -12.89 12.47
N THR A 37 -18.87 -14.18 12.18
CA THR A 37 -19.92 -15.01 12.78
C THR A 37 -19.79 -15.21 14.29
N GLY A 38 -18.59 -15.09 14.84
CA GLY A 38 -18.31 -15.19 16.28
C GLY A 38 -18.39 -13.87 17.06
N LEU A 39 -18.72 -12.75 16.43
CA LEU A 39 -18.71 -11.45 17.09
C LEU A 39 -19.90 -11.28 18.07
N PRO A 40 -19.67 -10.72 19.27
CA PRO A 40 -20.75 -10.38 20.20
C PRO A 40 -21.76 -9.42 19.56
N LYS A 41 -23.00 -9.89 19.40
CA LYS A 41 -24.08 -9.07 18.82
C LYS A 41 -24.45 -7.93 19.77
N GLY A 42 -24.71 -6.75 19.23
CA GLY A 42 -25.15 -5.57 19.98
C GLY A 42 -24.02 -4.70 20.57
N ASN A 43 -22.75 -5.12 20.48
CA ASN A 43 -21.62 -4.27 20.88
C ASN A 43 -21.06 -3.50 19.67
N HIS A 44 -21.50 -2.26 19.51
CA HIS A 44 -21.08 -1.39 18.41
C HIS A 44 -19.57 -1.14 18.37
N MET A 45 -18.91 -1.02 19.53
CA MET A 45 -17.46 -0.77 19.59
C MET A 45 -16.66 -1.98 19.09
N VAL A 46 -17.08 -3.19 19.44
CA VAL A 46 -16.42 -4.41 18.95
C VAL A 46 -16.61 -4.55 17.45
N ALA A 47 -17.82 -4.32 16.94
CA ALA A 47 -18.11 -4.27 15.51
C ALA A 47 -17.22 -3.24 14.78
N LEU A 48 -17.13 -2.01 15.30
CA LEU A 48 -16.31 -0.95 14.73
C LEU A 48 -14.83 -1.29 14.71
N SER A 49 -14.29 -1.82 15.81
CA SER A 49 -12.88 -2.22 15.89
C SER A 49 -12.56 -3.34 14.90
N TYR A 50 -13.42 -4.34 14.78
CA TYR A 50 -13.26 -5.45 13.82
C TYR A 50 -13.28 -4.95 12.38
N THR A 51 -14.27 -4.13 12.03
CA THR A 51 -14.36 -3.53 10.68
C THR A 51 -13.16 -2.64 10.37
N ALA A 52 -12.66 -1.87 11.34
CA ALA A 52 -11.46 -1.06 11.18
C ALA A 52 -10.19 -1.91 10.94
N SER A 53 -10.06 -3.04 11.63
CA SER A 53 -8.94 -3.98 11.41
C SER A 53 -8.94 -4.54 9.99
N TRP A 54 -10.13 -4.92 9.50
CA TRP A 54 -10.32 -5.35 8.12
C TRP A 54 -10.05 -4.26 7.10
N TYR A 55 -10.49 -3.03 7.37
CA TYR A 55 -10.21 -1.89 6.50
C TYR A 55 -8.71 -1.65 6.34
N GLY A 56 -7.98 -1.58 7.46
CA GLY A 56 -6.52 -1.40 7.45
C GLY A 56 -5.80 -2.51 6.69
N LEU A 57 -6.18 -3.76 6.93
CA LEU A 57 -5.60 -4.94 6.28
C LEU A 57 -5.83 -4.94 4.76
N ILE A 58 -7.08 -4.81 4.35
CA ILE A 58 -7.45 -4.90 2.93
C ILE A 58 -6.90 -3.71 2.16
N ASN A 59 -6.89 -2.52 2.76
CA ASN A 59 -6.31 -1.37 2.11
C ASN A 59 -4.78 -1.52 1.96
N LEU A 60 -4.08 -2.08 2.95
CA LEU A 60 -2.65 -2.42 2.82
C LEU A 60 -2.41 -3.37 1.63
N PHE A 61 -3.24 -4.40 1.46
CA PHE A 61 -3.11 -5.35 0.35
C PHE A 61 -3.42 -4.72 -1.01
N SER A 62 -4.44 -3.85 -1.07
CA SER A 62 -4.77 -3.06 -2.27
C SER A 62 -3.60 -2.16 -2.68
N LEU A 63 -3.03 -1.42 -1.73
CA LEU A 63 -1.86 -0.56 -1.96
C LEU A 63 -0.59 -1.35 -2.30
N SER A 64 -0.45 -2.57 -1.80
CA SER A 64 0.64 -3.46 -2.20
C SER A 64 0.46 -3.98 -3.64
N SER A 65 -0.78 -4.10 -4.12
CA SER A 65 -1.07 -4.42 -5.53
C SER A 65 -0.75 -3.24 -6.46
N LEU A 66 -0.92 -2.00 -5.98
CA LEU A 66 -0.43 -0.80 -6.66
C LEU A 66 1.10 -0.84 -6.82
N ALA A 67 1.83 -1.26 -5.78
CA ALA A 67 3.29 -1.41 -5.84
C ALA A 67 3.73 -2.39 -6.94
N ILE A 68 3.04 -3.53 -7.11
CA ILE A 68 3.30 -4.48 -8.22
C ILE A 68 3.13 -3.79 -9.58
N SER A 69 2.05 -3.03 -9.75
CA SER A 69 1.76 -2.33 -11.01
C SER A 69 2.82 -1.28 -11.36
N ILE A 70 3.30 -0.56 -10.35
CA ILE A 70 4.40 0.39 -10.48
C ILE A 70 5.69 -0.33 -10.87
N ALA A 71 5.98 -1.47 -10.21
CA ALA A 71 7.19 -2.23 -10.47
C ALA A 71 7.26 -2.69 -11.93
N PHE A 72 6.20 -3.32 -12.45
CA PHE A 72 6.13 -3.71 -13.85
C PHE A 72 6.24 -2.52 -14.80
N SER A 73 5.53 -1.41 -14.51
CA SER A 73 5.62 -0.20 -15.34
C SER A 73 7.05 0.33 -15.44
N LEU A 74 7.83 0.30 -14.36
CA LEU A 74 9.24 0.72 -14.36
C LEU A 74 10.12 -0.26 -15.13
N ILE A 75 9.97 -1.56 -14.87
CA ILE A 75 10.74 -2.61 -15.55
C ILE A 75 10.59 -2.49 -17.07
N TYR A 76 9.36 -2.42 -17.58
CA TYR A 76 9.08 -2.30 -19.02
C TYR A 76 9.49 -0.95 -19.62
N SER A 77 9.72 0.09 -18.82
CA SER A 77 10.17 1.40 -19.31
C SER A 77 11.67 1.66 -19.09
N THR A 78 12.41 0.73 -18.46
CA THR A 78 13.83 0.91 -18.10
C THR A 78 14.70 1.38 -19.26
N HIS A 79 14.60 0.74 -20.43
CA HIS A 79 15.42 1.08 -21.59
C HIS A 79 15.11 2.48 -22.14
N SER A 80 13.82 2.80 -22.29
CA SER A 80 13.39 4.11 -22.78
C SER A 80 13.69 5.23 -21.78
N LEU A 81 13.64 4.94 -20.47
CA LEU A 81 14.00 5.88 -19.40
C LEU A 81 15.49 6.20 -19.42
N ALA A 82 16.36 5.18 -19.47
CA ALA A 82 17.81 5.38 -19.52
C ALA A 82 18.23 6.22 -20.74
N TYR A 83 17.61 5.97 -21.90
CA TYR A 83 17.83 6.78 -23.10
C TYR A 83 17.28 8.21 -22.92
N SER A 84 16.05 8.34 -22.41
CA SER A 84 15.41 9.65 -22.22
C SER A 84 16.20 10.55 -21.27
N PHE A 85 16.75 10.01 -20.18
CA PHE A 85 17.56 10.79 -19.25
C PHE A 85 18.90 11.25 -19.83
N ARG A 86 19.46 10.53 -20.79
CA ARG A 86 20.75 10.88 -21.42
C ARG A 86 20.59 11.84 -22.60
N TYR A 87 19.56 11.63 -23.42
CA TYR A 87 19.44 12.28 -24.73
C TYR A 87 18.28 13.28 -24.83
N THR A 88 17.47 13.44 -23.79
CA THR A 88 16.36 14.42 -23.77
C THR A 88 16.46 15.37 -22.57
N ARG A 89 15.56 16.36 -22.51
CA ARG A 89 15.47 17.31 -21.38
C ARG A 89 14.84 16.73 -20.11
N LEU A 90 14.48 15.44 -20.12
CA LEU A 90 13.85 14.79 -18.97
C LEU A 90 14.87 14.57 -17.86
N LYS A 91 14.68 15.24 -16.72
CA LYS A 91 15.51 15.04 -15.52
C LYS A 91 14.96 13.89 -14.66
N PRO A 92 15.82 13.03 -14.07
CA PRO A 92 15.39 11.99 -13.13
C PRO A 92 14.54 12.51 -11.96
N SER A 93 14.84 13.71 -11.44
CA SER A 93 14.04 14.31 -10.36
C SER A 93 12.63 14.70 -10.80
N SER A 94 12.49 15.29 -11.99
CA SER A 94 11.17 15.63 -12.56
C SER A 94 10.34 14.37 -12.80
N TYR A 95 10.99 13.29 -13.26
CA TYR A 95 10.38 11.98 -13.41
C TYR A 95 9.78 11.45 -12.11
N LEU A 96 10.58 11.43 -11.04
CA LEU A 96 10.13 10.97 -9.72
C LEU A 96 8.96 11.80 -9.18
N VAL A 97 9.01 13.14 -9.29
CA VAL A 97 7.94 14.01 -8.78
C VAL A 97 6.60 13.73 -9.48
N ASN A 98 6.63 13.53 -10.80
CA ASN A 98 5.40 13.21 -11.55
C ASN A 98 4.81 11.85 -11.12
N LEU A 99 5.66 10.84 -10.88
CA LEU A 99 5.24 9.53 -10.42
C LEU A 99 4.76 9.51 -8.96
N VAL A 100 5.40 10.27 -8.09
CA VAL A 100 4.94 10.50 -6.71
C VAL A 100 3.54 11.13 -6.73
N ALA A 101 3.31 12.14 -7.58
CA ALA A 101 1.98 12.73 -7.71
C ALA A 101 0.93 11.74 -8.23
N SER A 102 1.27 10.92 -9.23
CA SER A 102 0.37 9.89 -9.76
C SER A 102 0.06 8.79 -8.74
N SER A 103 1.05 8.32 -8.00
CA SER A 103 0.88 7.28 -6.97
C SER A 103 0.11 7.79 -5.75
N LEU A 104 0.27 9.05 -5.37
CA LEU A 104 -0.54 9.71 -4.34
C LEU A 104 -2.03 9.64 -4.70
N ILE A 105 -2.39 10.06 -5.91
CA ILE A 105 -3.78 10.05 -6.37
C ILE A 105 -4.33 8.64 -6.44
N MET A 106 -3.56 7.70 -6.98
CA MET A 106 -4.01 6.31 -7.07
C MET A 106 -4.17 5.67 -5.69
N GLY A 107 -3.29 5.97 -4.74
CA GLY A 107 -3.40 5.52 -3.35
C GLY A 107 -4.68 6.02 -2.68
N VAL A 108 -5.04 7.29 -2.88
CA VAL A 108 -6.30 7.85 -2.41
C VAL A 108 -7.51 7.15 -3.05
N ILE A 109 -7.51 6.98 -4.37
CA ILE A 109 -8.62 6.33 -5.09
C ILE A 109 -8.85 4.91 -4.56
N LEU A 110 -7.79 4.10 -4.47
CA LEU A 110 -7.89 2.74 -3.93
C LEU A 110 -8.39 2.73 -2.50
N SER A 111 -7.86 3.61 -1.65
CA SER A 111 -8.25 3.67 -0.23
C SER A 111 -9.70 4.10 -0.03
N VAL A 112 -10.21 5.03 -0.85
CA VAL A 112 -11.61 5.46 -0.82
C VAL A 112 -12.53 4.35 -1.30
N LEU A 113 -12.15 3.63 -2.37
CA LEU A 113 -12.92 2.47 -2.83
C LEU A 113 -12.99 1.39 -1.75
N MET A 114 -11.85 1.04 -1.15
CA MET A 114 -11.82 0.08 -0.05
C MET A 114 -12.63 0.56 1.16
N LEU A 115 -12.62 1.85 1.47
CA LEU A 115 -13.41 2.43 2.56
C LEU A 115 -14.91 2.24 2.33
N VAL A 116 -15.38 2.61 1.14
CA VAL A 116 -16.79 2.49 0.76
C VAL A 116 -17.23 1.03 0.72
N SER A 117 -16.41 0.14 0.12
CA SER A 117 -16.70 -1.29 0.08
C SER A 117 -16.75 -1.90 1.49
N THR A 118 -15.81 -1.55 2.36
CA THR A 118 -15.77 -2.05 3.74
C THR A 118 -16.99 -1.58 4.53
N TYR A 119 -17.32 -0.29 4.45
CA TYR A 119 -18.52 0.26 5.07
C TYR A 119 -19.79 -0.44 4.59
N ALA A 120 -19.97 -0.62 3.28
CA ALA A 120 -21.16 -1.22 2.71
C ALA A 120 -21.35 -2.68 3.15
N ILE A 121 -20.29 -3.50 3.05
CA ILE A 121 -20.35 -4.93 3.35
C ILE A 121 -20.59 -5.16 4.85
N PHE A 122 -19.83 -4.48 5.71
CA PHE A 122 -19.90 -4.72 7.15
C PHE A 122 -21.16 -4.10 7.76
N SER A 123 -21.60 -2.92 7.31
CA SER A 123 -22.87 -2.34 7.79
C SER A 123 -24.07 -3.21 7.41
N TYR A 124 -24.08 -3.79 6.19
CA TYR A 124 -25.12 -4.72 5.78
C TYR A 124 -25.15 -5.97 6.66
N LYS A 125 -23.98 -6.59 6.91
CA LYS A 125 -23.91 -7.85 7.64
C LYS A 125 -24.09 -7.70 9.14
N LEU A 126 -23.54 -6.65 9.75
CA LEU A 126 -23.59 -6.44 11.20
C LEU A 126 -24.87 -5.76 11.65
N GLY A 127 -25.69 -5.24 10.72
CA GLY A 127 -26.98 -4.60 11.03
C GLY A 127 -26.87 -3.33 11.86
N ALA A 128 -25.66 -2.82 12.06
CA ALA A 128 -25.33 -1.58 12.73
C ALA A 128 -24.56 -0.69 11.75
N GLY A 129 -24.85 0.60 11.70
CA GLY A 129 -24.12 1.53 10.83
C GLY A 129 -22.69 1.70 11.31
N VAL A 130 -21.75 0.93 10.76
CA VAL A 130 -20.32 0.94 11.15
C VAL A 130 -19.60 2.00 10.34
N ALA A 131 -20.05 3.26 10.46
CA ALA A 131 -19.47 4.37 9.71
C ALA A 131 -18.05 4.70 10.21
N PRO A 132 -17.13 5.10 9.32
CA PRO A 132 -15.81 5.53 9.74
C PRO A 132 -15.91 6.80 10.59
N ALA A 133 -15.18 6.84 11.70
CA ALA A 133 -15.16 7.98 12.61
C ALA A 133 -14.56 9.24 11.95
N ASN A 134 -13.45 9.07 11.22
CA ASN A 134 -12.71 10.17 10.60
C ASN A 134 -12.38 9.88 9.13
N PRO A 135 -13.37 9.89 8.22
CA PRO A 135 -13.14 9.61 6.80
C PRO A 135 -12.20 10.61 6.12
N ALA A 136 -12.13 11.85 6.63
CA ALA A 136 -11.20 12.86 6.13
C ALA A 136 -9.73 12.51 6.42
N LEU A 137 -9.47 11.84 7.55
CA LEU A 137 -8.11 11.46 7.99
C LEU A 137 -7.56 10.31 7.13
N THR A 138 -8.43 9.50 6.54
CA THR A 138 -8.07 8.49 5.54
C THR A 138 -7.34 9.07 4.34
N LEU A 139 -7.72 10.26 3.86
CA LEU A 139 -7.15 10.85 2.65
C LEU A 139 -5.64 11.13 2.74
N PRO A 140 -5.12 11.86 3.75
CA PRO A 140 -3.69 12.10 3.88
C PRO A 140 -2.91 10.82 4.18
N ILE A 141 -3.47 9.87 4.95
CA ILE A 141 -2.81 8.59 5.21
C ILE A 141 -2.72 7.77 3.91
N ALA A 142 -3.80 7.68 3.16
CA ALA A 142 -3.85 6.97 1.87
C ALA A 142 -2.87 7.57 0.85
N ALA A 143 -2.83 8.91 0.77
CA ALA A 143 -1.88 9.64 -0.05
C ALA A 143 -0.43 9.26 0.31
N LEU A 144 -0.07 9.36 1.60
CA LEU A 144 1.27 9.02 2.07
C LEU A 144 1.61 7.54 1.85
N SER A 145 0.66 6.65 2.09
CA SER A 145 0.82 5.20 1.90
C SER A 145 1.02 4.83 0.43
N GLY A 146 0.31 5.50 -0.49
CA GLY A 146 0.52 5.36 -1.93
C GLY A 146 1.92 5.80 -2.37
N VAL A 147 2.41 6.92 -1.83
CA VAL A 147 3.78 7.41 -2.08
C VAL A 147 4.82 6.46 -1.50
N PHE A 148 4.60 5.94 -0.28
CA PHE A 148 5.46 4.93 0.32
C PHE A 148 5.54 3.68 -0.56
N MET A 149 4.41 3.13 -0.99
CA MET A 149 4.36 1.93 -1.85
C MET A 149 5.05 2.17 -3.19
N TYR A 150 4.92 3.37 -3.74
CA TYR A 150 5.67 3.78 -4.92
C TYR A 150 7.18 3.78 -4.69
N ALA A 151 7.65 4.45 -3.62
CA ALA A 151 9.07 4.55 -3.33
C ALA A 151 9.66 3.17 -3.02
N PHE A 152 8.93 2.35 -2.26
CA PHE A 152 9.33 0.99 -1.94
C PHE A 152 9.44 0.11 -3.19
N ALA A 153 8.44 0.14 -4.08
CA ALA A 153 8.48 -0.60 -5.35
C ALA A 153 9.63 -0.12 -6.25
N THR A 154 9.83 1.20 -6.34
CA THR A 154 10.87 1.82 -7.16
C THR A 154 12.24 1.41 -6.68
N LEU A 155 12.49 1.42 -5.37
CA LEU A 155 13.75 1.00 -4.78
C LEU A 155 14.09 -0.44 -5.17
N LEU A 156 13.14 -1.36 -4.97
CA LEU A 156 13.32 -2.77 -5.27
C LEU A 156 13.66 -3.00 -6.75
N VAL A 157 12.94 -2.31 -7.64
CA VAL A 157 13.18 -2.40 -9.09
C VAL A 157 14.52 -1.79 -9.49
N LEU A 158 14.90 -0.64 -8.90
CA LEU A 158 16.19 -0.01 -9.19
C LEU A 158 17.37 -0.87 -8.70
N ILE A 159 17.24 -1.53 -7.54
CA ILE A 159 18.24 -2.48 -7.04
C ILE A 159 18.36 -3.66 -8.01
N LEU A 160 17.23 -4.23 -8.45
CA LEU A 160 17.18 -5.32 -9.43
C LEU A 160 17.90 -4.93 -10.73
N ILE A 161 17.51 -3.81 -11.34
CA ILE A 161 18.07 -3.34 -12.62
C ILE A 161 19.57 -3.06 -12.50
N ASN A 162 20.00 -2.41 -11.42
CA ASN A 162 21.37 -1.93 -11.30
C ASN A 162 22.37 -3.03 -10.88
N SER A 163 21.92 -4.03 -10.12
CA SER A 163 22.80 -4.99 -9.44
C SER A 163 22.56 -6.45 -9.83
N LEU A 164 21.31 -6.89 -9.99
CA LEU A 164 20.95 -8.31 -10.08
C LEU A 164 20.53 -8.76 -11.50
N GLY A 165 20.21 -7.81 -12.39
CA GLY A 165 19.65 -8.10 -13.71
C GLY A 165 18.15 -8.47 -13.66
N LEU A 166 17.50 -8.61 -14.82
CA LEU A 166 16.04 -8.76 -14.89
C LEU A 166 15.51 -10.19 -14.68
N LYS A 167 16.39 -11.15 -14.35
CA LYS A 167 16.03 -12.57 -14.22
C LYS A 167 14.91 -12.82 -13.18
N ASN A 168 14.98 -12.11 -12.06
CA ASN A 168 14.06 -12.30 -10.93
C ASN A 168 12.97 -11.21 -10.86
N GLN A 169 12.63 -10.58 -11.99
CA GLN A 169 11.72 -9.44 -12.02
C GLN A 169 10.34 -9.71 -11.43
N SER A 170 9.79 -10.90 -11.68
CA SER A 170 8.46 -11.27 -11.19
C SER A 170 8.48 -11.36 -9.67
N PHE A 171 9.42 -12.11 -9.10
CA PHE A 171 9.57 -12.26 -7.67
C PHE A 171 9.74 -10.91 -6.96
N VAL A 172 10.65 -10.06 -7.45
CA VAL A 172 10.90 -8.74 -6.86
C VAL A 172 9.68 -7.84 -6.92
N SER A 173 8.90 -7.91 -8.01
CA SER A 173 7.66 -7.13 -8.15
C SER A 173 6.60 -7.54 -7.12
N PHE A 174 6.58 -8.80 -6.68
CA PHE A 174 5.64 -9.31 -5.68
C PHE A 174 6.07 -9.10 -4.21
N ILE A 175 7.32 -8.70 -3.94
CA ILE A 175 7.82 -8.46 -2.57
C ILE A 175 6.91 -7.53 -1.76
N PRO A 176 6.44 -6.36 -2.28
CA PRO A 176 5.53 -5.49 -1.54
C PRO A 176 4.26 -6.19 -1.07
N LEU A 177 3.68 -7.04 -1.93
CA LEU A 177 2.49 -7.80 -1.59
C LEU A 177 2.79 -8.89 -0.56
N LEU A 178 3.86 -9.66 -0.74
CA LEU A 178 4.27 -10.68 0.23
C LEU A 178 4.49 -10.09 1.63
N LEU A 179 5.23 -8.97 1.70
CA LEU A 179 5.46 -8.28 2.98
C LEU A 179 4.16 -7.68 3.52
N GLY A 180 3.31 -7.11 2.67
CA GLY A 180 1.99 -6.63 3.05
C GLY A 180 1.18 -7.72 3.73
N TYR A 181 1.11 -8.92 3.15
CA TYR A 181 0.45 -10.09 3.73
C TYR A 181 1.07 -10.53 5.06
N VAL A 182 2.40 -10.64 5.11
CA VAL A 182 3.11 -11.07 6.32
C VAL A 182 2.86 -10.10 7.46
N PHE A 183 3.17 -8.81 7.30
CA PHE A 183 2.96 -7.82 8.36
C PHE A 183 1.47 -7.62 8.67
N GLY A 184 0.62 -7.67 7.64
CA GLY A 184 -0.83 -7.61 7.75
C GLY A 184 -1.40 -8.61 8.75
N PHE A 185 -1.08 -9.88 8.53
CA PHE A 185 -1.58 -10.97 9.37
C PHE A 185 -0.83 -11.11 10.69
N LEU A 186 0.49 -10.86 10.72
CA LEU A 186 1.25 -10.87 11.97
C LEU A 186 0.63 -9.88 12.97
N GLN A 187 0.27 -8.69 12.53
CA GLN A 187 -0.31 -7.67 13.39
C GLN A 187 -1.77 -7.95 13.79
N LEU A 188 -2.48 -8.73 12.96
CA LEU A 188 -3.84 -9.12 13.26
C LEU A 188 -3.90 -10.17 14.37
N PHE A 189 -2.97 -11.12 14.39
CA PHE A 189 -3.05 -12.30 15.26
C PHE A 189 -1.96 -12.41 16.33
N LEU A 190 -0.78 -11.83 16.12
CA LEU A 190 0.37 -11.99 17.02
C LEU A 190 0.70 -10.69 17.74
N SER A 191 1.12 -10.83 19.00
CA SER A 191 1.67 -9.73 19.78
C SER A 191 3.14 -9.50 19.39
N LEU A 192 3.35 -8.60 18.44
CA LEU A 192 4.69 -8.15 18.07
C LEU A 192 5.21 -7.15 19.12
N PRO A 193 6.55 -7.11 19.37
CA PRO A 193 7.13 -6.06 20.17
C PRO A 193 6.82 -4.68 19.57
N SER A 194 6.44 -3.72 20.41
CA SER A 194 6.03 -2.37 19.96
C SER A 194 7.09 -1.69 19.08
N LEU A 195 8.37 -1.93 19.35
CA LEU A 195 9.48 -1.41 18.56
C LEU A 195 9.48 -1.94 17.12
N VAL A 196 9.12 -3.20 16.90
CA VAL A 196 9.01 -3.79 15.55
C VAL A 196 7.85 -3.18 14.80
N ILE A 197 6.72 -2.95 15.48
CA ILE A 197 5.55 -2.32 14.89
C ILE A 197 5.87 -0.88 14.46
N TYR A 198 6.51 -0.10 15.34
CA TYR A 198 6.92 1.26 14.99
C TYR A 198 7.99 1.30 13.91
N ALA A 199 8.88 0.31 13.83
CA ALA A 199 9.91 0.25 12.78
C ALA A 199 9.34 -0.15 11.41
N SER A 200 8.20 -0.85 11.37
CA SER A 200 7.59 -1.36 10.13
C SER A 200 6.65 -0.32 9.50
N PRO A 201 7.00 0.24 8.33
CA PRO A 201 6.11 1.19 7.64
C PRO A 201 4.83 0.51 7.13
N LEU A 202 4.85 -0.79 6.84
CA LEU A 202 3.67 -1.55 6.40
C LEU A 202 2.66 -1.70 7.54
N SER A 203 3.14 -1.98 8.75
CA SER A 203 2.34 -1.99 9.97
C SER A 203 1.78 -0.60 10.28
N ALA A 204 2.61 0.44 10.15
CA ALA A 204 2.17 1.82 10.34
C ALA A 204 1.03 2.21 9.37
N ILE A 205 1.06 1.77 8.11
CA ILE A 205 -0.03 2.00 7.15
C ILE A 205 -1.34 1.37 7.67
N GLN A 206 -1.31 0.09 8.01
CA GLN A 206 -2.49 -0.64 8.49
C GLN A 206 -3.07 0.00 9.77
N ASP A 207 -2.22 0.34 10.73
CA ASP A 207 -2.62 0.91 12.01
C ASP A 207 -3.15 2.34 11.90
N LEU A 208 -2.54 3.17 11.06
CA LEU A 208 -3.03 4.52 10.83
C LEU A 208 -4.39 4.49 10.14
N LEU A 209 -4.60 3.56 9.21
CA LEU A 209 -5.90 3.35 8.56
C LEU A 209 -6.94 2.79 9.53
N TYR A 210 -6.54 1.88 10.42
CA TYR A 210 -7.38 1.43 11.54
C TYR A 210 -7.81 2.62 12.41
N TYR A 211 -6.86 3.49 12.77
CA TYR A 211 -7.13 4.69 13.57
C TYR A 211 -8.07 5.66 12.86
N ALA A 212 -7.89 5.88 11.56
CA ALA A 212 -8.76 6.73 10.75
C ALA A 212 -10.20 6.19 10.70
N TYR A 213 -10.36 4.87 10.62
CA TYR A 213 -11.68 4.23 10.56
C TYR A 213 -12.36 4.16 11.92
N SER A 214 -11.68 3.66 12.95
CA SER A 214 -12.25 3.44 14.28
C SER A 214 -12.35 4.70 15.13
N GLY A 215 -11.43 5.65 14.94
CA GLY A 215 -11.23 6.77 15.86
C GLY A 215 -10.73 6.37 17.25
N GLN A 216 -10.38 5.10 17.45
CA GLN A 216 -9.93 4.54 18.74
C GLN A 216 -8.42 4.33 18.75
N PRO A 217 -7.78 4.34 19.93
CA PRO A 217 -6.36 4.00 20.05
C PRO A 217 -6.07 2.64 19.41
N VAL A 218 -4.98 2.57 18.63
CA VAL A 218 -4.60 1.36 17.91
C VAL A 218 -4.15 0.30 18.91
N PRO A 219 -4.76 -0.90 18.95
CA PRO A 219 -4.27 -1.99 19.79
C PRO A 219 -3.03 -2.64 19.17
N SER A 220 -2.09 -3.11 20.00
CA SER A 220 -0.88 -3.83 19.57
C SER A 220 -1.18 -5.13 18.82
N VAL A 221 -2.34 -5.73 19.10
CA VAL A 221 -2.91 -6.87 18.35
C VAL A 221 -4.30 -6.46 17.87
N LEU A 222 -4.49 -6.35 16.55
CA LEU A 222 -5.72 -5.77 15.98
C LEU A 222 -6.98 -6.64 16.19
N SER A 223 -6.83 -7.94 16.45
CA SER A 223 -7.93 -8.82 16.84
C SER A 223 -8.28 -8.75 18.33
N ASN A 224 -7.42 -8.16 19.18
CA ASN A 224 -7.60 -8.08 20.62
C ASN A 224 -7.65 -6.61 21.10
N PRO A 225 -8.86 -6.04 21.24
CA PRO A 225 -9.06 -4.66 21.70
C PRO A 225 -8.52 -4.38 23.11
N SER A 226 -8.33 -5.41 23.94
CA SER A 226 -7.81 -5.29 25.30
C SER A 226 -6.28 -5.26 25.37
N SER A 227 -5.60 -5.39 24.23
CA SER A 227 -4.14 -5.36 24.17
C SER A 227 -3.57 -3.96 24.41
N GLN A 228 -2.27 -3.86 24.66
CA GLN A 228 -1.61 -2.57 24.87
C GLN A 228 -1.81 -1.66 23.67
N THR A 229 -2.03 -0.38 23.91
CA THR A 229 -2.29 0.59 22.84
C THR A 229 -1.00 1.23 22.33
N LEU A 230 -0.95 1.45 21.02
CA LEU A 230 0.15 2.11 20.34
C LEU A 230 -0.14 3.61 20.22
N ARG A 231 0.93 4.39 20.20
CA ARG A 231 0.84 5.85 20.04
C ARG A 231 0.88 6.20 18.56
N THR A 232 -0.21 6.78 18.08
CA THR A 232 -0.37 7.19 16.68
C THR A 232 0.70 8.15 16.16
N PRO A 233 1.26 9.11 16.93
CA PRO A 233 2.30 10.00 16.40
C PRO A 233 3.57 9.26 15.97
N TYR A 234 3.97 8.20 16.68
CA TYR A 234 5.16 7.43 16.34
C TYR A 234 4.98 6.63 15.05
N LEU A 235 3.77 6.12 14.79
CA LEU A 235 3.42 5.45 13.53
C LEU A 235 3.50 6.43 12.35
N THR A 236 2.96 7.64 12.51
CA THR A 236 3.04 8.69 11.49
C THR A 236 4.48 9.09 11.20
N VAL A 237 5.29 9.32 12.24
CA VAL A 237 6.71 9.68 12.09
C VAL A 237 7.47 8.56 11.38
N SER A 238 7.21 7.30 11.73
CA SER A 238 7.82 6.15 11.06
C SER A 238 7.50 6.11 9.57
N LEU A 239 6.22 6.21 9.21
CA LEU A 239 5.80 6.17 7.80
C LEU A 239 6.40 7.34 7.01
N VAL A 240 6.40 8.55 7.56
CA VAL A 240 7.02 9.73 6.93
C VAL A 240 8.52 9.55 6.77
N ALA A 241 9.22 9.12 7.84
CA ALA A 241 10.67 8.95 7.82
C ALA A 241 11.09 7.91 6.78
N TRP A 242 10.44 6.74 6.76
CA TRP A 242 10.72 5.72 5.74
C TRP A 242 10.44 6.21 4.34
N THR A 243 9.32 6.91 4.13
CA THR A 243 8.99 7.46 2.81
C THR A 243 10.06 8.42 2.32
N LEU A 244 10.55 9.32 3.18
CA LEU A 244 11.63 10.26 2.82
C LEU A 244 12.95 9.54 2.52
N VAL A 245 13.33 8.57 3.36
CA VAL A 245 14.55 7.77 3.17
C VAL A 245 14.51 7.03 1.83
N LEU A 246 13.38 6.40 1.51
CA LEU A 246 13.21 5.67 0.25
C LEU A 246 13.24 6.61 -0.96
N LEU A 247 12.54 7.75 -0.92
CA LEU A 247 12.56 8.72 -2.02
C LEU A 247 13.97 9.29 -2.28
N VAL A 248 14.75 9.52 -1.22
CA VAL A 248 16.16 9.95 -1.36
C VAL A 248 17.00 8.83 -1.99
N ALA A 249 16.85 7.60 -1.51
CA ALA A 249 17.55 6.43 -2.07
C ALA A 249 17.21 6.23 -3.56
N ASP A 250 15.94 6.32 -3.92
CA ASP A 250 15.46 6.23 -5.30
C ASP A 250 16.06 7.34 -6.18
N SER A 251 16.13 8.58 -5.68
CA SER A 251 16.75 9.68 -6.40
C SER A 251 18.22 9.42 -6.72
N ILE A 252 18.95 8.79 -5.81
CA ILE A 252 20.36 8.45 -5.98
C ILE A 252 20.52 7.29 -6.97
N LEU A 253 19.71 6.24 -6.84
CA LEU A 253 19.79 5.05 -7.69
C LEU A 253 19.29 5.30 -9.11
N LEU A 254 18.26 6.14 -9.28
CA LEU A 254 17.69 6.45 -10.59
C LEU A 254 18.70 7.20 -11.47
N ARG A 255 19.57 8.03 -10.88
CA ARG A 255 20.68 8.68 -11.61
C ARG A 255 21.69 7.68 -12.16
N LYS A 256 21.76 6.49 -11.58
CA LYS A 256 22.69 5.41 -11.96
C LYS A 256 21.99 4.30 -12.76
N ILE A 257 20.80 4.55 -13.30
CA ILE A 257 20.02 3.54 -14.02
C ILE A 257 20.80 2.99 -15.23
N LYS A 258 20.95 1.67 -15.29
CA LYS A 258 21.58 0.97 -16.41
C LYS A 258 20.51 0.60 -17.45
N PRO A 259 20.73 0.86 -18.75
CA PRO A 259 19.83 0.36 -19.78
C PRO A 259 19.92 -1.17 -19.81
N ARG A 260 18.79 -1.86 -19.61
CA ARG A 260 18.66 -3.31 -19.74
C ARG A 260 17.53 -3.61 -20.70
N SER A 261 17.75 -4.55 -21.63
CA SER A 261 16.72 -4.98 -22.57
C SER A 261 15.70 -5.87 -21.85
N ILE A 262 14.42 -5.69 -22.17
CA ILE A 262 13.34 -6.57 -21.70
C ILE A 262 13.55 -8.01 -22.22
N GLU A 263 14.30 -8.18 -23.30
CA GLU A 263 14.65 -9.50 -23.83
C GLU A 263 15.49 -10.33 -22.85
N GLU A 264 16.29 -9.70 -21.98
CA GLU A 264 16.98 -10.40 -20.89
C GLU A 264 15.99 -11.08 -19.92
N ALA A 265 14.76 -10.57 -19.82
CA ALA A 265 13.71 -11.15 -19.01
C ALA A 265 12.90 -12.25 -19.73
N ARG A 266 13.02 -12.35 -21.05
CA ARG A 266 12.34 -13.37 -21.89
C ARG A 266 13.18 -14.63 -22.12
N GLN A 267 14.49 -14.60 -21.83
CA GLN A 267 15.40 -15.73 -22.01
C GLN A 267 15.31 -16.79 -20.88
N ILE A 268 14.13 -16.91 -20.24
CA ILE A 268 13.84 -17.87 -19.17
C ILE A 268 12.67 -18.74 -19.60
#